data_AF-A0A8X6GYN3-F1
#
_entry.id   AF-A0A8X6GYN3-F1
#
_cell.length_a   1.000
_cell.length_b   1.000
_cell.length_c   1.000
_cell.angle_alpha   90.00
_cell.angle_beta   90.00
_cell.angle_gamma   90.00
#
_symmetry.space_group_name_H-M   'P 1'
#
loop_
_entity.id
_entity.type
_entity.pdbx_description
1 polymer ?
#
loop_
_entity_poly.entity_id
_entity_poly.type
_entity_poly.pdbx_seq_one_letter_code
_entity_poly.pdbx_strand_id
1 'polypeptide(L)'
;VWPETHVAFPNFLDDKAKNWWINTIVDYHKKLPFDGLWIDMNEPSNFGTNEDKPFYCENKPKCWSLKCPNSPYDDPPYNPLKDSGSERISKMTLCMESIHSSETINYRHYDVHSIYGWSQSQPTLEAAEKAVSGRSLVISRSTYPSSGRYTGHWLGDNKSTWDDLRRSVIGMMEFNIFGIPYIGADVCGFVKDTTPELCMRWMQLGAFYPFYRNHNGMGQKEQDPAVLGDAVKEASRRAVQRRYTLNPYLYTLFYYAHVWGNTVVRPLFHEFPRDENTWNNGEQFMWGKFLLISPILREGEKSVRMYLPDTEWWDFKYTESRRESRTGEYIIKNVEDDIPVHVRGGCILPTEDYKLKTSNADSPKNFTFYVFPVKDEATGALYVDGLNSIKPIENKEYEFFQFGYKNCSIEIKKEEPYHGIKSFNGSVATIHVFKVKEAKNVFIGSESLTTFSLKSDTNVLTININRKIEDIKEKITWEDGDKKCQMLP
;
A
#
# COMPACT_ATOMS: atom_id res chain seq x y z
N VAL A 1 -13.25 22.85 16.91
CA VAL A 1 -12.72 21.47 16.70
C VAL A 1 -12.51 20.82 18.07
N TRP A 2 -11.63 19.82 18.22
CA TRP A 2 -11.50 19.00 19.43
C TRP A 2 -11.15 19.75 20.73
N PRO A 3 -10.18 20.69 20.77
CA PRO A 3 -9.97 21.49 21.97
C PRO A 3 -11.24 22.28 22.29
N GLU A 4 -11.63 22.29 23.57
CA GLU A 4 -12.89 22.91 24.00
C GLU A 4 -12.89 24.45 23.93
N THR A 5 -11.73 25.05 23.69
CA THR A 5 -11.52 26.48 23.53
C THR A 5 -11.56 26.92 22.07
N HIS A 6 -11.62 28.23 21.83
CA HIS A 6 -11.42 28.76 20.48
C HIS A 6 -10.08 28.32 19.89
N VAL A 7 -10.10 27.94 18.62
CA VAL A 7 -8.91 27.55 17.85
C VAL A 7 -8.73 28.50 16.68
N ALA A 8 -7.48 28.70 16.29
CA ALA A 8 -7.13 29.34 15.03
C ALA A 8 -6.71 28.28 14.02
N PHE A 9 -6.90 28.58 12.73
CA PHE A 9 -6.49 27.70 11.63
C PHE A 9 -5.27 28.30 10.95
N PRO A 10 -4.11 27.61 10.94
CA PRO A 10 -2.91 28.12 10.29
C PRO A 10 -3.12 28.28 8.79
N ASN A 11 -2.54 29.33 8.21
CA ASN A 11 -2.51 29.53 6.78
C ASN A 11 -1.24 28.89 6.18
N PHE A 12 -1.32 27.65 5.73
CA PHE A 12 -0.16 26.95 5.16
C PHE A 12 0.25 27.43 3.75
N LEU A 13 -0.38 28.48 3.21
CA LEU A 13 0.13 29.20 2.04
C LEU A 13 1.19 30.25 2.41
N ASP A 14 1.29 30.64 3.69
CA ASP A 14 2.28 31.59 4.21
C ASP A 14 3.53 30.84 4.72
N ASP A 15 4.71 31.24 4.26
CA ASP A 15 5.98 30.65 4.68
C ASP A 15 6.27 30.87 6.17
N LYS A 16 5.75 31.94 6.79
CA LYS A 16 5.87 32.13 8.24
C LYS A 16 5.12 31.05 9.01
N ALA A 17 3.92 30.70 8.56
CA ALA A 17 3.12 29.63 9.16
C ALA A 17 3.78 28.26 8.93
N LYS A 18 4.31 27.99 7.73
CA LYS A 18 5.06 26.75 7.44
C LYS A 18 6.27 26.60 8.36
N ASN A 19 7.08 27.66 8.51
CA ASN A 19 8.26 27.65 9.38
C ASN A 19 7.89 27.47 10.86
N TRP A 20 6.84 28.16 11.32
CA TRP A 20 6.29 27.95 12.67
C TRP A 20 5.88 26.49 12.89
N TRP A 21 5.17 25.90 11.93
CA TRP A 21 4.70 24.51 11.99
C TRP A 21 5.87 23.52 12.07
N ILE A 22 6.85 23.68 11.19
CA ILE A 22 8.06 22.84 11.16
C ILE A 22 8.80 22.90 12.49
N ASN A 23 9.09 24.10 13.00
CA ASN A 23 9.83 24.27 14.24
C ASN A 23 9.05 23.70 15.44
N THR A 24 7.73 23.90 15.48
CA THR A 24 6.87 23.37 16.55
C THR A 24 6.93 21.85 16.60
N ILE A 25 6.85 21.17 15.45
CA ILE A 25 6.93 19.71 15.37
C ILE A 25 8.32 19.21 15.77
N VAL A 26 9.39 19.83 15.27
CA VAL A 26 10.78 19.46 15.61
C VAL A 26 11.04 19.64 17.12
N ASP A 27 10.53 20.71 17.72
CA ASP A 27 10.66 20.94 19.16
C ASP A 27 9.81 19.96 19.98
N TYR A 28 8.63 19.60 19.49
CA TYR A 28 7.77 18.61 20.15
C TYR A 28 8.39 17.19 20.09
N HIS A 29 9.07 16.84 18.99
CA HIS A 29 9.79 15.58 18.84
C HIS A 29 10.85 15.36 19.94
N LYS A 30 11.50 16.44 20.41
CA LYS A 30 12.45 16.38 21.53
C LYS A 30 11.81 15.90 22.84
N LYS A 31 10.49 16.02 22.97
CA LYS A 31 9.70 15.57 24.13
C LYS A 31 9.07 14.20 23.90
N LEU A 32 8.60 13.95 22.68
CA LEU A 32 7.97 12.70 22.28
C LEU A 32 8.53 12.27 20.92
N PRO A 33 9.51 11.34 20.89
CA PRO A 33 10.06 10.83 19.65
C PRO A 33 8.99 10.06 18.86
N PHE A 34 8.77 10.45 17.62
CA PHE A 34 7.80 9.84 16.70
C PHE A 34 8.46 9.63 15.34
N ASP A 35 8.06 8.59 14.61
CA ASP A 35 8.68 8.23 13.32
C ASP A 35 7.93 8.79 12.10
N GLY A 36 6.71 9.30 12.31
CA GLY A 36 5.83 9.84 11.28
C GLY A 36 4.65 10.60 11.87
N LEU A 37 3.89 11.27 11.01
CA LEU A 37 2.79 12.15 11.41
C LEU A 37 1.48 11.78 10.71
N TRP A 38 0.40 11.84 11.47
CA TRP A 38 -0.96 11.70 10.96
C TRP A 38 -1.66 13.06 11.07
N ILE A 39 -1.90 13.72 9.93
CA ILE A 39 -2.59 15.02 9.87
C ILE A 39 -4.06 14.81 9.53
N ASP A 40 -4.87 14.90 10.56
CA ASP A 40 -6.33 14.75 10.51
C ASP A 40 -7.04 16.11 10.59
N MET A 41 -8.35 16.12 10.33
CA MET A 41 -9.22 17.31 10.46
C MET A 41 -8.87 18.47 9.50
N ASN A 42 -8.13 18.18 8.43
CA ASN A 42 -7.47 19.19 7.60
C ASN A 42 -8.19 19.46 6.26
N GLU A 43 -9.50 19.28 6.20
CA GLU A 43 -10.33 19.76 5.09
C GLU A 43 -10.22 21.26 4.84
N PRO A 44 -10.24 22.18 5.84
CA PRO A 44 -10.21 22.06 7.30
C PRO A 44 -11.58 21.88 7.96
N SER A 45 -11.73 20.84 8.77
CA SER A 45 -12.98 20.58 9.48
C SER A 45 -13.18 21.57 10.63
N ASN A 46 -14.37 22.14 10.73
CA ASN A 46 -14.83 22.93 11.87
C ASN A 46 -16.20 22.48 12.36
N PHE A 47 -16.37 22.35 13.67
CA PHE A 47 -17.62 21.84 14.22
C PHE A 47 -18.69 22.93 14.24
N GLY A 48 -19.85 22.62 13.66
CA GLY A 48 -21.06 23.42 13.79
C GLY A 48 -21.02 24.81 13.16
N THR A 49 -20.17 25.05 12.14
CA THR A 49 -20.19 26.32 11.41
C THR A 49 -21.60 26.65 10.92
N ASN A 50 -22.06 27.86 11.21
CA ASN A 50 -23.40 28.40 10.98
C ASN A 50 -24.53 27.78 11.83
N GLU A 51 -24.30 26.71 12.59
CA GLU A 51 -25.32 26.09 13.45
C GLU A 51 -25.58 26.91 14.71
N ASP A 52 -26.82 27.04 15.15
CA ASP A 52 -27.14 27.74 16.41
C ASP A 52 -26.80 26.90 17.64
N LYS A 53 -26.94 25.58 17.52
CA LYS A 53 -26.65 24.63 18.58
C LYS A 53 -25.91 23.40 18.03
N PRO A 54 -24.58 23.50 17.84
CA PRO A 54 -23.75 22.36 17.50
C PRO A 54 -23.90 21.17 18.44
N PHE A 55 -23.60 19.97 17.93
CA PHE A 55 -23.72 18.71 18.71
C PHE A 55 -22.92 18.73 20.03
N TYR A 56 -21.75 19.37 20.06
CA TYR A 56 -20.90 19.46 21.27
C TYR A 56 -21.41 20.47 22.30
N CYS A 57 -22.51 21.18 22.01
CA CYS A 57 -23.18 22.06 22.95
C CYS A 57 -24.12 21.31 23.90
N GLU A 58 -24.39 20.02 23.68
CA GLU A 58 -25.17 19.23 24.63
C GLU A 58 -24.49 19.22 26.00
N ASN A 59 -25.25 19.61 27.03
CA ASN A 59 -24.81 19.70 28.42
C ASN A 59 -23.73 20.75 28.74
N LYS A 60 -23.42 21.70 27.82
CA LYS A 60 -22.48 22.81 28.08
C LYS A 60 -23.20 24.15 28.31
N PRO A 61 -22.91 24.89 29.40
CA PRO A 61 -23.60 26.14 29.74
C PRO A 61 -23.23 27.33 28.84
N LYS A 62 -22.09 27.27 28.14
CA LYS A 62 -21.69 28.21 27.09
C LYS A 62 -21.17 27.42 25.91
N CYS A 63 -21.69 27.72 24.73
CA CYS A 63 -21.25 27.13 23.48
C CYS A 63 -21.19 28.23 22.41
N TRP A 64 -20.19 28.15 21.54
CA TRP A 64 -20.01 29.07 20.43
C TRP A 64 -19.81 28.26 19.16
N SER A 65 -20.35 28.78 18.05
CA SER A 65 -20.08 28.31 16.70
C SER A 65 -19.64 29.47 15.83
N LEU A 66 -18.82 29.16 14.82
CA LEU A 66 -18.44 30.13 13.81
C LEU A 66 -19.68 30.55 13.02
N LYS A 67 -19.97 31.86 12.96
CA LYS A 67 -21.05 32.43 12.16
C LYS A 67 -20.47 33.19 10.99
N CYS A 68 -20.73 32.72 9.78
CA CYS A 68 -20.18 33.31 8.56
C CYS A 68 -21.03 34.48 8.05
N PRO A 69 -20.39 35.53 7.52
CA PRO A 69 -21.08 36.72 7.03
C PRO A 69 -21.97 36.38 5.84
N ASN A 70 -23.01 37.19 5.59
CA ASN A 70 -23.77 37.10 4.35
C ASN A 70 -22.90 37.67 3.22
N SER A 71 -22.41 36.81 2.35
CA SER A 71 -21.35 37.13 1.39
C SER A 71 -21.54 36.30 0.13
N PRO A 72 -21.29 36.85 -1.08
CA PRO A 72 -21.38 36.06 -2.31
C PRO A 72 -20.39 34.89 -2.36
N TYR A 73 -19.40 34.85 -1.46
CA TYR A 73 -18.48 33.73 -1.31
C TYR A 73 -19.05 32.63 -0.43
N ASP A 74 -19.72 32.96 0.67
CA ASP A 74 -20.37 31.95 1.54
C ASP A 74 -21.71 31.47 0.94
N ASP A 75 -22.35 32.31 0.12
CA ASP A 75 -23.63 32.10 -0.57
C ASP A 75 -23.48 32.31 -2.09
N PRO A 76 -22.73 31.46 -2.81
CA PRO A 76 -22.45 31.66 -4.22
C PRO A 76 -23.72 31.51 -5.08
N PRO A 77 -23.76 32.15 -6.28
CA PRO A 77 -24.89 32.02 -7.21
C PRO A 77 -25.26 30.58 -7.55
N TYR A 78 -24.26 29.68 -7.53
CA TYR A 78 -24.43 28.25 -7.64
C TYR A 78 -23.79 27.56 -6.43
N ASN A 79 -24.60 26.91 -5.61
CA ASN A 79 -24.13 26.13 -4.46
C ASN A 79 -24.03 24.63 -4.86
N PRO A 80 -22.80 24.09 -5.01
CA PRO A 80 -22.60 22.68 -5.38
C PRO A 80 -23.01 21.69 -4.28
N LEU A 81 -23.18 22.14 -3.04
CA LEU A 81 -23.58 21.32 -1.90
C LEU A 81 -25.10 21.34 -1.64
N LYS A 82 -25.89 21.96 -2.52
CA LYS A 82 -27.33 22.04 -2.37
C LYS A 82 -27.99 20.66 -2.36
N ASP A 83 -27.54 19.77 -3.26
CA ASP A 83 -28.06 18.40 -3.38
C ASP A 83 -27.65 17.51 -2.21
N SER A 84 -26.58 17.85 -1.48
CA SER A 84 -26.18 17.19 -0.23
C SER A 84 -26.85 17.81 1.01
N GLY A 85 -27.86 18.67 0.82
CA GLY A 85 -28.65 19.28 1.88
C GLY A 85 -27.89 20.37 2.66
N SER A 86 -26.90 21.01 2.05
CA SER A 86 -26.20 22.16 2.64
C SER A 86 -26.69 23.46 2.03
N GLU A 87 -27.20 24.37 2.86
CA GLU A 87 -27.64 25.69 2.40
C GLU A 87 -26.47 26.63 2.08
N ARG A 88 -25.35 26.49 2.82
CA ARG A 88 -24.14 27.31 2.66
C ARG A 88 -22.93 26.43 2.43
N ILE A 89 -21.97 26.90 1.63
CA ILE A 89 -20.78 26.10 1.34
C ILE A 89 -19.75 26.09 2.49
N SER A 90 -19.87 27.00 3.45
CA SER A 90 -19.08 27.00 4.69
C SER A 90 -19.54 25.98 5.75
N LYS A 91 -20.49 25.09 5.42
CA LYS A 91 -20.94 24.02 6.33
C LYS A 91 -19.76 23.17 6.77
N MET A 92 -19.58 23.05 8.08
CA MET A 92 -18.53 22.27 8.74
C MET A 92 -17.08 22.67 8.38
N THR A 93 -16.86 23.91 7.92
CA THR A 93 -15.52 24.44 7.57
C THR A 93 -15.42 25.93 7.95
N LEU A 94 -14.40 26.65 7.47
CA LEU A 94 -14.22 28.09 7.69
C LEU A 94 -15.19 28.91 6.82
N CYS A 95 -15.36 30.18 7.17
CA CYS A 95 -16.09 31.12 6.32
C CYS A 95 -15.32 31.36 5.03
N MET A 96 -16.02 31.33 3.89
CA MET A 96 -15.40 31.39 2.57
C MET A 96 -14.73 32.74 2.29
N GLU A 97 -15.22 33.80 2.92
CA GLU A 97 -14.60 35.13 2.85
C GLU A 97 -13.27 35.25 3.63
N SER A 98 -12.91 34.25 4.44
CA SER A 98 -11.66 34.28 5.23
C SER A 98 -10.43 34.45 4.33
N ILE A 99 -9.48 35.29 4.73
CA ILE A 99 -8.31 35.62 3.90
C ILE A 99 -7.10 34.74 4.24
N HIS A 100 -6.50 34.17 3.19
CA HIS A 100 -5.22 33.50 3.20
C HIS A 100 -4.18 34.38 2.50
N SER A 101 -3.41 35.13 3.27
CA SER A 101 -2.34 36.00 2.76
C SER A 101 -1.02 35.25 2.62
N SER A 102 -0.39 35.32 1.46
CA SER A 102 1.06 35.12 1.32
C SER A 102 1.79 36.47 1.30
N GLU A 103 3.12 36.46 1.17
CA GLU A 103 3.88 37.72 1.04
C GLU A 103 3.49 38.55 -0.19
N THR A 104 2.93 37.92 -1.23
CA THR A 104 2.69 38.53 -2.54
C THR A 104 1.23 38.55 -2.97
N ILE A 105 0.38 37.65 -2.46
CA ILE A 105 -1.00 37.47 -2.92
C ILE A 105 -1.93 37.17 -1.76
N ASN A 106 -3.13 37.75 -1.78
CA ASN A 106 -4.23 37.40 -0.88
C ASN A 106 -5.23 36.51 -1.61
N TYR A 107 -5.48 35.33 -1.08
CA TYR A 107 -6.55 34.44 -1.53
C TYR A 107 -7.71 34.47 -0.54
N ARG A 108 -8.93 34.22 -1.01
CA ARG A 108 -10.05 33.88 -0.13
C ARG A 108 -10.09 32.38 0.10
N HIS A 109 -10.58 31.96 1.26
CA HIS A 109 -10.80 30.55 1.56
C HIS A 109 -11.70 29.89 0.50
N TYR A 110 -12.64 30.65 -0.07
CA TYR A 110 -13.42 30.24 -1.25
C TYR A 110 -12.57 29.62 -2.37
N ASP A 111 -11.43 30.24 -2.70
CA ASP A 111 -10.57 29.82 -3.80
C ASP A 111 -9.62 28.68 -3.40
N VAL A 112 -9.29 28.56 -2.11
CA VAL A 112 -8.22 27.68 -1.63
C VAL A 112 -8.66 26.62 -0.62
N HIS A 113 -9.96 26.49 -0.35
CA HIS A 113 -10.51 25.52 0.60
C HIS A 113 -10.02 24.09 0.28
N SER A 114 -10.21 23.67 -0.98
CA SER A 114 -9.86 22.31 -1.42
C SER A 114 -8.35 22.01 -1.43
N ILE A 115 -7.49 23.02 -1.26
CA ILE A 115 -6.04 22.84 -1.18
C ILE A 115 -5.50 23.01 0.25
N TYR A 116 -6.35 23.15 1.27
CA TYR A 116 -5.89 23.36 2.64
C TYR A 116 -5.04 22.20 3.16
N GLY A 117 -5.57 20.96 3.16
CA GLY A 117 -4.83 19.77 3.56
C GLY A 117 -3.59 19.49 2.68
N TRP A 118 -3.72 19.76 1.37
CA TRP A 118 -2.58 19.71 0.45
C TRP A 118 -1.46 20.69 0.86
N SER A 119 -1.80 21.94 1.18
CA SER A 119 -0.82 22.97 1.57
C SER A 119 -0.15 22.67 2.91
N GLN A 120 -0.81 21.93 3.80
CA GLN A 120 -0.24 21.43 5.05
C GLN A 120 0.70 20.22 4.85
N SER A 121 0.49 19.43 3.79
CA SER A 121 1.15 18.12 3.62
C SER A 121 2.67 18.26 3.46
N GLN A 122 3.14 19.13 2.55
CA GLN A 122 4.56 19.35 2.32
C GLN A 122 5.32 19.83 3.58
N PRO A 123 4.93 20.94 4.24
CA PRO A 123 5.65 21.40 5.43
C PRO A 123 5.60 20.40 6.58
N THR A 124 4.56 19.56 6.66
CA THR A 124 4.50 18.47 7.64
C THR A 124 5.52 17.38 7.34
N LEU A 125 5.68 16.97 6.08
CA LEU A 125 6.70 15.99 5.69
C LEU A 125 8.10 16.52 5.98
N GLU A 126 8.38 17.77 5.59
CA GLU A 126 9.66 18.42 5.89
C GLU A 126 9.95 18.48 7.40
N ALA A 127 8.92 18.74 8.22
CA ALA A 127 9.03 18.75 9.66
C ALA A 127 9.35 17.36 10.23
N ALA A 128 8.64 16.34 9.74
CA ALA A 128 8.84 14.95 10.16
C ALA A 128 10.24 14.45 9.80
N GLU A 129 10.70 14.71 8.57
CA GLU A 129 12.05 14.37 8.10
C GLU A 129 13.15 15.05 8.93
N LYS A 130 12.98 16.35 9.23
CA LYS A 130 13.89 17.10 10.12
C LYS A 130 13.90 16.55 11.55
N ALA A 131 12.72 16.19 12.08
CA ALA A 131 12.57 15.67 13.42
C ALA A 131 13.28 14.33 13.60
N VAL A 132 13.11 13.40 12.65
CA VAL A 132 13.71 12.05 12.70
C VAL A 132 15.12 11.98 12.12
N SER A 133 15.58 13.05 11.45
CA SER A 133 16.87 13.10 10.73
C SER A 133 16.99 11.98 9.67
N GLY A 134 15.93 11.79 8.90
CA GLY A 134 15.81 10.69 7.94
C GLY A 134 14.46 10.72 7.22
N ARG A 135 14.23 9.71 6.38
CA ARG A 135 12.94 9.53 5.71
C ARG A 135 11.85 9.34 6.77
N SER A 136 10.76 10.07 6.60
CA SER A 136 9.58 9.95 7.45
C SER A 136 8.34 9.75 6.59
N LEU A 137 7.18 9.65 7.24
CA LEU A 137 5.89 9.40 6.63
C LEU A 137 4.86 10.40 7.14
N VAL A 138 4.02 10.89 6.23
CA VAL A 138 2.81 11.64 6.57
C VAL A 138 1.59 10.92 6.01
N ILE A 139 0.55 10.77 6.81
CA ILE A 139 -0.79 10.33 6.39
C ILE A 139 -1.76 11.50 6.54
N SER A 140 -2.45 11.90 5.47
CA SER A 140 -3.37 13.05 5.45
C SER A 140 -4.81 12.65 5.15
N ARG A 141 -5.78 13.33 5.76
CA ARG A 141 -7.20 13.11 5.42
C ARG A 141 -7.58 13.82 4.14
N SER A 142 -7.44 15.14 4.14
CA SER A 142 -7.75 15.95 2.97
C SER A 142 -6.61 15.86 1.95
N THR A 143 -6.98 15.68 0.69
CA THR A 143 -6.05 15.53 -0.44
C THR A 143 -6.54 16.32 -1.65
N TYR A 144 -5.60 16.76 -2.49
CA TYR A 144 -5.83 17.38 -3.79
C TYR A 144 -4.89 16.72 -4.81
N PRO A 145 -5.11 16.79 -6.13
CA PRO A 145 -4.12 16.34 -7.11
C PRO A 145 -2.70 16.83 -6.76
N SER A 146 -1.73 15.92 -6.81
CA SER A 146 -0.34 16.03 -6.32
C SER A 146 -0.08 15.81 -4.82
N SER A 147 -1.10 15.66 -3.96
CA SER A 147 -0.88 15.32 -2.53
C SER A 147 0.00 14.08 -2.32
N GLY A 148 -0.14 13.06 -3.19
CA GLY A 148 0.65 11.82 -3.14
C GLY A 148 2.17 12.00 -3.25
N ARG A 149 2.64 13.19 -3.66
CA ARG A 149 4.06 13.56 -3.64
C ARG A 149 4.60 13.72 -2.21
N TYR A 150 3.75 14.04 -1.24
CA TYR A 150 4.14 14.42 0.11
C TYR A 150 3.53 13.53 1.19
N THR A 151 2.43 12.84 0.90
CA THR A 151 1.67 12.11 1.91
C THR A 151 0.96 10.89 1.34
N GLY A 152 0.78 9.86 2.16
CA GLY A 152 -0.24 8.84 1.94
C GLY A 152 -1.61 9.31 2.42
N HIS A 153 -2.61 8.46 2.27
CA HIS A 153 -3.99 8.76 2.66
C HIS A 153 -4.64 7.52 3.31
N TRP A 154 -5.70 7.73 4.08
CA TRP A 154 -6.59 6.66 4.51
C TRP A 154 -8.03 7.06 4.18
N LEU A 155 -8.88 6.10 3.84
CA LEU A 155 -10.23 6.35 3.30
C LEU A 155 -11.25 6.94 4.30
N GLY A 156 -10.77 7.48 5.43
CA GLY A 156 -11.60 8.17 6.42
C GLY A 156 -12.40 7.24 7.33
N ASP A 157 -13.43 7.83 7.92
CA ASP A 157 -14.27 7.25 8.99
C ASP A 157 -15.28 6.24 8.42
N ASN A 158 -14.78 5.15 7.85
CA ASN A 158 -15.59 4.05 7.33
C ASN A 158 -16.38 3.35 8.45
N LYS A 159 -17.50 2.71 8.11
CA LYS A 159 -18.28 1.93 9.09
C LYS A 159 -17.83 0.48 9.10
N SER A 160 -17.99 -0.21 10.23
CA SER A 160 -17.84 -1.66 10.35
C SER A 160 -19.01 -2.37 9.66
N THR A 161 -19.04 -2.32 8.32
CA THR A 161 -20.04 -2.98 7.48
C THR A 161 -19.41 -3.67 6.27
N TRP A 162 -20.09 -4.68 5.73
CA TRP A 162 -19.69 -5.36 4.50
C TRP A 162 -19.71 -4.44 3.27
N ASP A 163 -20.53 -3.40 3.25
CA ASP A 163 -20.52 -2.39 2.18
C ASP A 163 -19.24 -1.55 2.19
N ASP A 164 -18.80 -1.11 3.38
CA ASP A 164 -17.55 -0.36 3.53
C ASP A 164 -16.32 -1.24 3.23
N LEU A 165 -16.36 -2.52 3.60
CA LEU A 165 -15.35 -3.51 3.16
C LEU A 165 -15.24 -3.54 1.63
N ARG A 166 -16.37 -3.63 0.91
CA ARG A 166 -16.38 -3.58 -0.57
C ARG A 166 -15.85 -2.25 -1.12
N ARG A 167 -16.33 -1.13 -0.57
CA ARG A 167 -15.93 0.22 -1.00
C ARG A 167 -14.43 0.47 -0.82
N SER A 168 -13.80 -0.17 0.16
CA SER A 168 -12.36 -0.06 0.36
C SER A 168 -11.53 -0.51 -0.86
N VAL A 169 -12.01 -1.54 -1.59
CA VAL A 169 -11.35 -2.04 -2.81
C VAL A 169 -11.38 -0.97 -3.89
N ILE A 170 -12.56 -0.35 -4.09
CA ILE A 170 -12.77 0.73 -5.04
C ILE A 170 -11.89 1.94 -4.69
N GLY A 171 -11.95 2.42 -3.44
CA GLY A 171 -11.19 3.59 -3.00
C GLY A 171 -9.68 3.41 -3.16
N MET A 172 -9.14 2.23 -2.88
CA MET A 172 -7.71 1.98 -3.13
C MET A 172 -7.32 2.09 -4.61
N MET A 173 -8.15 1.55 -5.51
CA MET A 173 -7.90 1.61 -6.95
C MET A 173 -7.99 3.06 -7.46
N GLU A 174 -9.00 3.79 -7.03
CA GLU A 174 -9.20 5.21 -7.37
C GLU A 174 -8.01 6.06 -6.92
N PHE A 175 -7.56 5.93 -5.67
CA PHE A 175 -6.44 6.73 -5.16
C PHE A 175 -5.10 6.36 -5.81
N ASN A 176 -4.92 5.12 -6.28
CA ASN A 176 -3.77 4.79 -7.12
C ASN A 176 -3.84 5.52 -8.47
N ILE A 177 -5.03 5.63 -9.09
CA ILE A 177 -5.25 6.44 -10.31
C ILE A 177 -5.00 7.93 -10.01
N PHE A 178 -5.38 8.42 -8.83
CA PHE A 178 -5.14 9.81 -8.40
C PHE A 178 -3.68 10.09 -8.03
N GLY A 179 -2.78 9.10 -8.10
CA GLY A 179 -1.35 9.25 -7.81
C GLY A 179 -1.00 9.24 -6.32
N ILE A 180 -1.81 8.58 -5.48
CA ILE A 180 -1.59 8.41 -4.03
C ILE A 180 -1.59 6.90 -3.70
N PRO A 181 -0.47 6.19 -4.00
CA PRO A 181 -0.43 4.73 -3.90
C PRO A 181 -0.34 4.21 -2.46
N TYR A 182 0.09 5.01 -1.49
CA TYR A 182 0.12 4.63 -0.08
C TYR A 182 -1.23 4.91 0.58
N ILE A 183 -2.18 4.01 0.33
CA ILE A 183 -3.61 4.13 0.66
C ILE A 183 -4.16 2.86 1.33
N GLY A 184 -5.17 3.02 2.19
CA GLY A 184 -5.97 1.93 2.74
C GLY A 184 -7.18 2.44 3.53
N ALA A 185 -8.09 1.55 3.90
CA ALA A 185 -9.16 1.84 4.84
C ALA A 185 -8.78 1.45 6.27
N ASP A 186 -9.51 1.96 7.26
CA ASP A 186 -9.40 1.44 8.62
C ASP A 186 -9.98 0.03 8.70
N VAL A 187 -9.10 -0.93 8.95
CA VAL A 187 -9.42 -2.35 8.93
C VAL A 187 -10.31 -2.71 10.11
N CYS A 188 -11.34 -3.51 9.82
CA CYS A 188 -12.48 -3.84 10.69
C CYS A 188 -13.51 -2.71 10.87
N GLY A 189 -13.25 -1.53 10.28
CA GLY A 189 -14.12 -0.35 10.28
C GLY A 189 -13.87 0.58 11.47
N PHE A 190 -14.09 1.88 11.30
CA PHE A 190 -13.88 2.89 12.34
C PHE A 190 -15.16 3.16 13.16
N VAL A 191 -16.31 3.26 12.50
CA VAL A 191 -17.60 3.55 13.14
C VAL A 191 -18.43 2.27 13.30
N LYS A 192 -19.09 2.11 14.46
CA LYS A 192 -19.87 0.93 14.90
C LYS A 192 -19.00 -0.22 15.38
N ASP A 193 -19.61 -1.14 16.13
CA ASP A 193 -18.97 -2.40 16.52
C ASP A 193 -18.85 -3.35 15.32
N THR A 194 -17.65 -3.90 15.12
CA THR A 194 -17.41 -4.97 14.14
C THR A 194 -17.93 -6.32 14.61
N THR A 195 -18.02 -7.29 13.69
CA THR A 195 -18.28 -8.70 14.01
C THR A 195 -17.01 -9.54 13.79
N PRO A 196 -16.85 -10.69 14.48
CA PRO A 196 -15.68 -11.55 14.26
C PRO A 196 -15.52 -11.98 12.80
N GLU A 197 -16.62 -12.31 12.10
CA GLU A 197 -16.55 -12.68 10.68
C GLU A 197 -16.11 -11.51 9.81
N LEU A 198 -16.73 -10.33 9.98
CA LEU A 198 -16.36 -9.14 9.21
C LEU A 198 -14.89 -8.78 9.44
N CYS A 199 -14.44 -8.73 10.69
CA CYS A 199 -13.07 -8.37 11.00
C CYS A 199 -12.08 -9.45 10.51
N MET A 200 -12.42 -10.74 10.56
CA MET A 200 -11.61 -11.79 9.94
C MET A 200 -11.40 -11.53 8.43
N ARG A 201 -12.48 -11.23 7.69
CA ARG A 201 -12.40 -10.92 6.25
C ARG A 201 -11.68 -9.62 5.97
N TRP A 202 -11.86 -8.62 6.82
CA TRP A 202 -11.19 -7.33 6.67
C TRP A 202 -9.69 -7.43 6.99
N MET A 203 -9.28 -8.24 7.96
CA MET A 203 -7.86 -8.48 8.24
C MET A 203 -7.18 -9.22 7.08
N GLN A 204 -7.88 -10.18 6.47
CA GLN A 204 -7.46 -10.87 5.25
C GLN A 204 -7.25 -9.90 4.08
N LEU A 205 -8.26 -9.07 3.76
CA LEU A 205 -8.18 -8.07 2.69
C LEU A 205 -7.18 -6.95 3.01
N GLY A 206 -7.24 -6.41 4.22
CA GLY A 206 -6.48 -5.26 4.69
C GLY A 206 -4.96 -5.49 4.69
N ALA A 207 -4.53 -6.74 4.89
CA ALA A 207 -3.13 -7.12 4.73
C ALA A 207 -2.58 -6.84 3.31
N PHE A 208 -3.47 -6.66 2.32
CA PHE A 208 -3.12 -6.27 0.94
C PHE A 208 -3.39 -4.79 0.64
N TYR A 209 -3.69 -3.97 1.63
CA TYR A 209 -3.70 -2.51 1.47
C TYR A 209 -2.26 -1.99 1.47
N PRO A 210 -1.86 -1.10 0.57
CA PRO A 210 -0.53 -0.49 0.64
C PRO A 210 -0.28 0.20 1.99
N PHE A 211 -1.25 0.95 2.51
CA PHE A 211 -1.30 1.41 3.90
C PHE A 211 -2.26 0.52 4.72
N TYR A 212 -1.71 -0.27 5.65
CA TYR A 212 -2.47 -1.25 6.42
C TYR A 212 -2.52 -0.83 7.90
N ARG A 213 -3.70 -0.44 8.38
CA ARG A 213 -3.96 0.00 9.76
C ARG A 213 -5.30 -0.55 10.24
N ASN A 214 -5.33 -1.12 11.44
CA ASN A 214 -6.57 -1.31 12.21
C ASN A 214 -6.72 -0.10 13.13
N HIS A 215 -7.82 0.63 12.99
CA HIS A 215 -8.13 1.82 13.77
C HIS A 215 -9.62 1.84 14.09
N ASN A 216 -9.99 2.40 15.24
CA ASN A 216 -11.33 2.27 15.80
C ASN A 216 -11.79 3.58 16.43
N GLY A 217 -13.09 3.84 16.38
CA GLY A 217 -13.72 5.02 16.95
C GLY A 217 -13.79 4.97 18.47
N MET A 218 -13.78 6.15 19.09
CA MET A 218 -14.00 6.26 20.53
C MET A 218 -15.38 5.70 20.92
N GLY A 219 -15.41 4.88 21.97
CA GLY A 219 -16.65 4.29 22.49
C GLY A 219 -17.15 3.03 21.76
N GLN A 220 -16.48 2.59 20.69
CA GLN A 220 -16.74 1.29 20.07
C GLN A 220 -16.04 0.17 20.87
N LYS A 221 -16.52 -1.07 20.73
CA LYS A 221 -15.84 -2.25 21.31
C LYS A 221 -14.45 -2.44 20.69
N GLU A 222 -13.53 -2.98 21.48
CA GLU A 222 -12.19 -3.36 21.03
C GLU A 222 -12.26 -4.31 19.83
N GLN A 223 -11.35 -4.11 18.87
CA GLN A 223 -11.34 -4.86 17.61
C GLN A 223 -9.92 -5.18 17.12
N ASP A 224 -8.90 -5.03 17.97
CA ASP A 224 -7.60 -5.54 17.62
C ASP A 224 -7.65 -7.08 17.46
N PRO A 225 -6.76 -7.68 16.65
CA PRO A 225 -6.91 -9.07 16.24
C PRO A 225 -6.86 -10.08 17.39
N ALA A 226 -6.37 -9.68 18.57
CA ALA A 226 -6.24 -10.55 19.72
C ALA A 226 -7.55 -10.68 20.53
N VAL A 227 -8.50 -9.75 20.40
CA VAL A 227 -9.70 -9.69 21.26
C VAL A 227 -10.95 -10.35 20.64
N LEU A 228 -10.96 -10.64 19.33
CA LEU A 228 -12.13 -11.15 18.60
C LEU A 228 -12.18 -12.68 18.42
N GLY A 229 -11.34 -13.42 19.15
CA GLY A 229 -11.30 -14.88 19.17
C GLY A 229 -10.28 -15.52 18.20
N ASP A 230 -10.11 -16.84 18.33
CA ASP A 230 -9.00 -17.57 17.67
C ASP A 230 -9.10 -17.59 16.15
N ALA A 231 -10.31 -17.62 15.58
CA ALA A 231 -10.50 -17.57 14.13
C ALA A 231 -9.95 -16.27 13.52
N VAL A 232 -10.28 -15.12 14.13
CA VAL A 232 -9.77 -13.80 13.71
C VAL A 232 -8.25 -13.74 13.89
N LYS A 233 -7.75 -14.20 15.03
CA LYS A 233 -6.32 -14.22 15.36
C LYS A 233 -5.51 -15.01 14.32
N GLU A 234 -5.92 -16.23 13.99
CA GLU A 234 -5.20 -17.09 13.04
C GLU A 234 -5.27 -16.58 11.60
N ALA A 235 -6.43 -16.10 11.16
CA ALA A 235 -6.58 -15.47 9.86
C ALA A 235 -5.71 -14.21 9.74
N SER A 236 -5.69 -13.38 10.77
CA SER A 236 -4.85 -12.19 10.85
C SER A 236 -3.37 -12.52 10.81
N ARG A 237 -2.94 -13.53 11.60
CA ARG A 237 -1.56 -14.00 11.62
C ARG A 237 -1.12 -14.45 10.22
N ARG A 238 -1.91 -15.28 9.54
CA ARG A 238 -1.61 -15.75 8.17
C ARG A 238 -1.55 -14.59 7.18
N ALA A 239 -2.54 -13.70 7.20
CA ALA A 239 -2.59 -12.56 6.27
C ALA A 239 -1.40 -11.61 6.46
N VAL A 240 -1.04 -11.29 7.71
CA VAL A 240 0.12 -10.45 8.04
C VAL A 240 1.42 -11.14 7.67
N GLN A 241 1.57 -12.44 7.95
CA GLN A 241 2.75 -13.20 7.52
C GLN A 241 2.93 -13.12 6.01
N ARG A 242 1.85 -13.35 5.24
CA ARG A 242 1.87 -13.29 3.78
C ARG A 242 2.24 -11.91 3.26
N ARG A 243 1.67 -10.85 3.84
CA ARG A 243 2.05 -9.46 3.54
C ARG A 243 3.55 -9.25 3.70
N TYR A 244 4.09 -9.60 4.86
CA TYR A 244 5.50 -9.36 5.19
C TYR A 244 6.43 -10.17 4.27
N THR A 245 6.05 -11.40 3.91
CA THR A 245 6.78 -12.19 2.92
C THR A 245 6.82 -11.51 1.54
N LEU A 246 5.79 -10.77 1.18
CA LEU A 246 5.67 -10.05 -0.09
C LEU A 246 6.20 -8.60 -0.02
N ASN A 247 6.72 -8.14 1.12
CA ASN A 247 7.25 -6.78 1.26
C ASN A 247 8.32 -6.42 0.22
N PRO A 248 9.28 -7.30 -0.17
CA PRO A 248 10.26 -6.97 -1.20
C PRO A 248 9.61 -6.61 -2.53
N TYR A 249 8.57 -7.36 -2.91
CA TYR A 249 7.77 -7.05 -4.10
C TYR A 249 6.99 -5.74 -3.93
N LEU A 250 6.24 -5.58 -2.82
CA LEU A 250 5.45 -4.37 -2.56
C LEU A 250 6.32 -3.10 -2.53
N TYR A 251 7.50 -3.17 -1.92
CA TYR A 251 8.43 -2.04 -1.86
C TYR A 251 9.01 -1.70 -3.23
N THR A 252 9.29 -2.72 -4.05
CA THR A 252 9.68 -2.52 -5.45
C THR A 252 8.55 -1.86 -6.25
N LEU A 253 7.27 -2.19 -5.99
CA LEU A 253 6.13 -1.48 -6.60
C LEU A 253 6.09 0.00 -6.21
N PHE A 254 6.42 0.35 -4.97
CA PHE A 254 6.54 1.75 -4.54
C PHE A 254 7.67 2.49 -5.23
N TYR A 255 8.81 1.84 -5.46
CA TYR A 255 9.87 2.37 -6.31
C TYR A 255 9.35 2.67 -7.72
N TYR A 256 8.64 1.70 -8.33
CA TYR A 256 8.06 1.90 -9.65
C TYR A 256 7.08 3.08 -9.70
N ALA A 257 6.24 3.22 -8.66
CA ALA A 257 5.29 4.31 -8.52
C ALA A 257 6.00 5.67 -8.37
N HIS A 258 7.05 5.73 -7.56
CA HIS A 258 7.81 6.94 -7.29
C HIS A 258 8.59 7.44 -8.51
N VAL A 259 9.26 6.53 -9.24
CA VAL A 259 10.16 6.91 -10.35
C VAL A 259 9.44 7.09 -11.67
N TRP A 260 8.42 6.27 -11.95
CA TRP A 260 7.75 6.26 -13.26
C TRP A 260 6.25 6.59 -13.22
N GLY A 261 5.69 6.88 -12.05
CA GLY A 261 4.25 7.18 -11.92
C GLY A 261 3.35 5.95 -12.09
N ASN A 262 3.89 4.74 -11.89
CA ASN A 262 3.09 3.53 -11.89
C ASN A 262 2.13 3.45 -10.69
N THR A 263 1.12 2.58 -10.79
CA THR A 263 0.21 2.24 -9.69
C THR A 263 0.70 1.03 -8.91
N VAL A 264 0.53 1.03 -7.58
CA VAL A 264 0.81 -0.13 -6.71
C VAL A 264 -0.37 -1.09 -6.70
N VAL A 265 -1.56 -0.60 -6.31
CA VAL A 265 -2.83 -1.30 -6.47
C VAL A 265 -3.41 -0.93 -7.84
N ARG A 266 -3.81 -1.92 -8.63
CA ARG A 266 -4.29 -1.72 -10.00
C ARG A 266 -5.62 -2.42 -10.21
N PRO A 267 -6.61 -1.77 -10.86
CA PRO A 267 -7.75 -2.50 -11.40
C PRO A 267 -7.29 -3.42 -12.54
N LEU A 268 -8.01 -4.52 -12.77
CA LEU A 268 -7.63 -5.50 -13.79
C LEU A 268 -7.57 -4.88 -15.19
N PHE A 269 -8.44 -3.91 -15.50
CA PHE A 269 -8.45 -3.24 -16.80
C PHE A 269 -7.17 -2.42 -17.09
N HIS A 270 -6.36 -2.07 -16.09
CA HIS A 270 -5.04 -1.46 -16.33
C HIS A 270 -4.05 -2.44 -16.97
N GLU A 271 -4.14 -3.72 -16.62
CA GLU A 271 -3.25 -4.77 -17.13
C GLU A 271 -3.83 -5.51 -18.34
N PHE A 272 -5.15 -5.54 -18.44
CA PHE A 272 -5.90 -6.26 -19.49
C PHE A 272 -6.95 -5.36 -20.15
N PRO A 273 -6.56 -4.18 -20.71
CA PRO A 273 -7.53 -3.20 -21.21
C PRO A 273 -8.38 -3.69 -22.39
N ARG A 274 -7.91 -4.71 -23.12
CA ARG A 274 -8.62 -5.32 -24.25
C ARG A 274 -9.61 -6.40 -23.85
N ASP A 275 -9.65 -6.77 -22.57
CA ASP A 275 -10.60 -7.74 -22.04
C ASP A 275 -11.76 -6.98 -21.37
N GLU A 276 -12.88 -6.87 -22.07
CA GLU A 276 -14.06 -6.11 -21.63
C GLU A 276 -14.64 -6.61 -20.30
N ASN A 277 -14.42 -7.88 -19.96
CA ASN A 277 -14.88 -8.45 -18.68
C ASN A 277 -14.15 -7.83 -17.47
N THR A 278 -13.02 -7.16 -17.69
CA THR A 278 -12.25 -6.50 -16.63
C THR A 278 -12.73 -5.08 -16.32
N TRP A 279 -13.52 -4.47 -17.19
CA TRP A 279 -13.87 -3.05 -17.10
C TRP A 279 -14.81 -2.74 -15.93
N ASN A 280 -15.69 -3.68 -15.59
CA ASN A 280 -16.65 -3.54 -14.48
C ASN A 280 -16.28 -4.41 -13.27
N ASN A 281 -15.00 -4.77 -13.11
CA ASN A 281 -14.54 -5.54 -11.96
C ASN A 281 -14.07 -4.59 -10.83
N GLY A 282 -14.94 -4.39 -9.85
CA GLY A 282 -14.65 -3.59 -8.64
C GLY A 282 -14.38 -4.42 -7.38
N GLU A 283 -14.31 -5.76 -7.50
CA GLU A 283 -14.24 -6.69 -6.35
C GLU A 283 -12.91 -7.44 -6.26
N GLN A 284 -12.06 -7.34 -7.28
CA GLN A 284 -10.69 -7.85 -7.29
C GLN A 284 -9.72 -6.73 -7.68
N PHE A 285 -8.47 -6.86 -7.28
CA PHE A 285 -7.42 -5.91 -7.64
C PHE A 285 -6.08 -6.61 -7.77
N MET A 286 -5.14 -5.95 -8.42
CA MET A 286 -3.77 -6.43 -8.57
C MET A 286 -2.79 -5.61 -7.75
N TRP A 287 -1.77 -6.28 -7.20
CA TRP A 287 -0.51 -5.63 -6.82
C TRP A 287 0.45 -5.71 -8.00
N GLY A 288 0.77 -4.54 -8.55
CA GLY A 288 1.53 -4.44 -9.79
C GLY A 288 0.87 -5.23 -10.90
N LYS A 289 1.70 -5.86 -11.74
CA LYS A 289 1.24 -6.68 -12.88
C LYS A 289 1.14 -8.17 -12.60
N PHE A 290 1.56 -8.63 -11.41
CA PHE A 290 1.78 -10.06 -11.17
C PHE A 290 0.93 -10.70 -10.09
N LEU A 291 0.44 -9.97 -9.09
CA LEU A 291 -0.36 -10.57 -8.02
C LEU A 291 -1.81 -10.13 -8.15
N LEU A 292 -2.73 -11.07 -8.32
CA LEU A 292 -4.18 -10.86 -8.32
C LEU A 292 -4.75 -11.28 -6.96
N ILE A 293 -5.40 -10.35 -6.26
CA ILE A 293 -6.01 -10.56 -4.96
C ILE A 293 -7.54 -10.65 -5.15
N SER A 294 -8.14 -11.72 -4.64
CA SER A 294 -9.58 -11.99 -4.79
C SER A 294 -10.23 -12.24 -3.43
N PRO A 295 -10.70 -11.19 -2.74
CA PRO A 295 -11.27 -11.28 -1.39
C PRO A 295 -12.70 -11.84 -1.34
N ILE A 296 -13.09 -12.37 -0.19
CA ILE A 296 -14.51 -12.53 0.17
C ILE A 296 -15.01 -11.20 0.74
N LEU A 297 -16.12 -10.72 0.18
CA LEU A 297 -16.63 -9.37 0.45
C LEU A 297 -18.09 -9.34 0.93
N ARG A 298 -18.70 -10.50 1.20
CA ARG A 298 -20.08 -10.63 1.63
C ARG A 298 -20.16 -11.59 2.82
N GLU A 299 -21.14 -11.34 3.68
CA GLU A 299 -21.39 -12.13 4.90
C GLU A 299 -21.82 -13.56 4.57
N GLY A 300 -21.33 -14.52 5.36
CA GLY A 300 -21.64 -15.93 5.24
C GLY A 300 -20.97 -16.65 4.07
N GLU A 301 -20.25 -15.94 3.19
CA GLU A 301 -19.59 -16.56 2.05
C GLU A 301 -18.35 -17.35 2.49
N LYS A 302 -18.25 -18.57 1.94
CA LYS A 302 -17.14 -19.52 2.14
C LYS A 302 -16.39 -19.83 0.84
N SER A 303 -16.83 -19.21 -0.26
CA SER A 303 -16.25 -19.32 -1.58
C SER A 303 -16.17 -17.95 -2.23
N VAL A 304 -15.10 -17.68 -2.97
CA VAL A 304 -14.97 -16.45 -3.75
C VAL A 304 -15.30 -16.72 -5.21
N ARG A 305 -16.07 -15.83 -5.83
CA ARG A 305 -16.18 -15.74 -7.29
C ARG A 305 -15.09 -14.79 -7.77
N MET A 306 -14.27 -15.22 -8.72
CA MET A 306 -13.18 -14.43 -9.25
C MET A 306 -13.09 -14.57 -10.78
N TYR A 307 -12.60 -13.53 -11.44
CA TYR A 307 -12.28 -13.56 -12.87
C TYR A 307 -10.76 -13.67 -13.06
N LEU A 308 -10.34 -14.58 -13.94
CA LEU A 308 -8.95 -14.76 -14.37
C LEU A 308 -8.81 -14.37 -15.86
N PRO A 309 -8.14 -13.25 -16.19
CA PRO A 309 -7.85 -12.85 -17.56
C PRO A 309 -7.00 -13.88 -18.34
N ASP A 310 -6.94 -13.76 -19.67
CA ASP A 310 -6.29 -14.72 -20.57
C ASP A 310 -4.75 -14.79 -20.44
N THR A 311 -4.29 -15.51 -19.43
CA THR A 311 -2.87 -15.78 -19.13
C THR A 311 -2.75 -16.98 -18.17
N GLU A 312 -1.51 -17.42 -17.89
CA GLU A 312 -1.29 -18.46 -16.88
C GLU A 312 -1.37 -17.86 -15.48
N TRP A 313 -2.15 -18.48 -14.60
CA TRP A 313 -2.29 -18.07 -13.20
C TRP A 313 -1.92 -19.22 -12.26
N TRP A 314 -1.35 -18.88 -11.11
CA TRP A 314 -0.91 -19.83 -10.11
C TRP A 314 -1.53 -19.48 -8.76
N ASP A 315 -2.31 -20.36 -8.15
CA ASP A 315 -2.77 -20.21 -6.76
C ASP A 315 -1.53 -20.18 -5.85
N PHE A 316 -1.20 -19.00 -5.32
CA PHE A 316 0.11 -18.77 -4.71
C PHE A 316 0.17 -19.33 -3.29
N LYS A 317 0.56 -20.60 -3.18
CA LYS A 317 0.82 -21.31 -1.91
C LYS A 317 2.29 -21.72 -1.81
N TYR A 318 3.18 -20.79 -2.16
CA TYR A 318 4.62 -21.03 -2.18
C TYR A 318 4.95 -22.25 -3.05
N THR A 319 5.69 -23.24 -2.56
CA THR A 319 6.08 -24.45 -3.32
C THR A 319 4.93 -25.39 -3.65
N GLU A 320 3.75 -25.18 -3.06
CA GLU A 320 2.52 -25.94 -3.36
C GLU A 320 1.63 -25.27 -4.40
N SER A 321 2.11 -24.16 -5.00
CA SER A 321 1.32 -23.42 -5.98
C SER A 321 0.93 -24.27 -7.17
N ARG A 322 -0.33 -24.18 -7.58
CA ARG A 322 -0.90 -24.96 -8.69
C ARG A 322 -1.34 -24.03 -9.80
N ARG A 323 -1.11 -24.48 -11.04
CA ARG A 323 -1.56 -23.75 -12.23
C ARG A 323 -3.06 -23.88 -12.41
N GLU A 324 -3.72 -22.74 -12.56
CA GLU A 324 -5.11 -22.66 -13.00
C GLU A 324 -5.19 -22.81 -14.52
N SER A 325 -6.02 -23.74 -14.98
CA SER A 325 -5.94 -24.28 -16.35
C SER A 325 -6.82 -23.57 -17.39
N ARG A 326 -7.64 -22.60 -16.97
CA ARG A 326 -8.62 -21.91 -17.83
C ARG A 326 -8.67 -20.41 -17.53
N THR A 327 -9.22 -19.66 -18.46
CA THR A 327 -9.43 -18.22 -18.33
C THR A 327 -10.93 -18.00 -18.19
N GLY A 328 -11.35 -16.89 -17.55
CA GLY A 328 -12.75 -16.61 -17.27
C GLY A 328 -13.12 -16.70 -15.77
N GLU A 329 -14.39 -16.98 -15.49
CA GLU A 329 -14.91 -17.03 -14.12
C GLU A 329 -14.56 -18.33 -13.39
N TYR A 330 -14.20 -18.17 -12.11
CA TYR A 330 -13.86 -19.25 -11.17
C TYR A 330 -14.65 -19.10 -9.88
N ILE A 331 -14.90 -20.25 -9.23
CA ILE A 331 -15.39 -20.30 -7.86
C ILE A 331 -14.39 -21.11 -7.03
N ILE A 332 -13.63 -20.44 -6.17
CA ILE A 332 -12.73 -21.11 -5.22
C ILE A 332 -13.51 -21.37 -3.94
N LYS A 333 -13.59 -22.64 -3.54
CA LYS A 333 -14.29 -23.09 -2.33
C LYS A 333 -13.31 -23.20 -1.16
N ASN A 334 -13.86 -23.17 0.06
CA ASN A 334 -13.13 -23.44 1.32
C ASN A 334 -11.99 -22.44 1.59
N VAL A 335 -12.25 -21.15 1.35
CA VAL A 335 -11.30 -20.04 1.59
C VAL A 335 -11.70 -19.28 2.87
N GLU A 336 -12.01 -20.02 3.92
CA GLU A 336 -12.52 -19.44 5.18
C GLU A 336 -11.42 -18.72 5.95
N ASP A 337 -10.21 -19.24 5.88
CA ASP A 337 -9.13 -18.93 6.79
C ASP A 337 -7.94 -18.23 6.09
N ASP A 338 -8.04 -18.01 4.77
CA ASP A 338 -7.08 -17.31 3.91
C ASP A 338 -7.80 -16.46 2.83
N ILE A 339 -7.05 -15.58 2.18
CA ILE A 339 -7.47 -14.80 1.01
C ILE A 339 -6.82 -15.35 -0.26
N PRO A 340 -7.60 -15.66 -1.31
CA PRO A 340 -7.03 -16.09 -2.58
C PRO A 340 -6.13 -15.04 -3.23
N VAL A 341 -4.89 -15.45 -3.51
CA VAL A 341 -3.90 -14.65 -4.25
C VAL A 341 -3.34 -15.52 -5.37
N HIS A 342 -3.38 -15.01 -6.59
CA HIS A 342 -2.85 -15.69 -7.75
C HIS A 342 -1.66 -14.94 -8.34
N VAL A 343 -0.60 -15.67 -8.69
CA VAL A 343 0.55 -15.12 -9.41
C VAL A 343 0.32 -15.32 -10.91
N ARG A 344 0.40 -14.23 -11.66
CA ARG A 344 0.46 -14.25 -13.12
C ARG A 344 1.80 -14.82 -13.57
N GLY A 345 1.77 -15.78 -14.49
CA GLY A 345 2.97 -16.35 -15.09
C GLY A 345 3.79 -15.32 -15.89
N GLY A 346 5.06 -15.65 -16.14
CA GLY A 346 6.08 -14.73 -16.63
C GLY A 346 6.75 -13.92 -15.52
N CYS A 347 6.61 -14.33 -14.26
CA CYS A 347 7.04 -13.59 -13.07
C CYS A 347 8.21 -14.26 -12.36
N ILE A 348 9.19 -13.46 -11.93
CA ILE A 348 10.13 -13.81 -10.86
C ILE A 348 9.75 -12.94 -9.65
N LEU A 349 9.14 -13.56 -8.64
CA LEU A 349 8.61 -12.88 -7.47
C LEU A 349 9.64 -12.89 -6.32
N PRO A 350 10.18 -11.72 -5.90
CA PRO A 350 11.03 -11.63 -4.72
C PRO A 350 10.20 -11.69 -3.45
N THR A 351 10.65 -12.49 -2.49
CA THR A 351 10.05 -12.62 -1.16
C THR A 351 11.12 -12.66 -0.08
N GLU A 352 10.73 -12.46 1.17
CA GLU A 352 11.61 -12.64 2.33
C GLU A 352 10.92 -13.44 3.43
N ASP A 353 11.68 -14.03 4.34
CA ASP A 353 11.11 -14.71 5.50
C ASP A 353 10.39 -13.72 6.42
N TYR A 354 9.25 -14.16 6.95
CA TYR A 354 8.49 -13.37 7.92
C TYR A 354 9.32 -13.07 9.17
N LYS A 355 9.37 -11.79 9.54
CA LYS A 355 9.89 -11.31 10.83
C LYS A 355 8.85 -10.43 11.50
N LEU A 356 8.62 -10.64 12.80
CA LEU A 356 7.63 -9.88 13.62
C LEU A 356 7.86 -8.36 13.59
N LYS A 357 9.10 -7.92 13.35
CA LYS A 357 9.43 -6.53 13.04
C LYS A 357 10.21 -6.53 11.73
N THR A 358 9.88 -5.61 10.81
CA THR A 358 10.81 -5.23 9.75
C THR A 358 12.01 -4.63 10.44
N SER A 359 13.03 -5.46 10.62
CA SER A 359 14.27 -5.09 11.28
C SER A 359 14.96 -3.95 10.52
N ASN A 360 15.74 -3.13 11.24
CA ASN A 360 16.55 -2.03 10.71
C ASN A 360 17.31 -2.42 9.43
N ALA A 361 17.65 -1.42 8.60
CA ALA A 361 18.39 -1.60 7.33
C ALA A 361 19.69 -2.44 7.48
N ASP A 362 20.29 -2.49 8.67
CA ASP A 362 21.50 -3.26 8.97
C ASP A 362 21.28 -4.77 9.14
N SER A 363 20.03 -5.23 9.26
CA SER A 363 19.76 -6.65 9.46
C SER A 363 19.89 -7.43 8.16
N PRO A 364 20.69 -8.51 8.12
CA PRO A 364 20.82 -9.34 6.93
C PRO A 364 19.46 -9.74 6.36
N LYS A 365 19.26 -9.43 5.09
CA LYS A 365 18.08 -9.81 4.32
C LYS A 365 18.38 -11.09 3.55
N ASN A 366 17.50 -12.08 3.69
CA ASN A 366 17.59 -13.34 2.95
C ASN A 366 16.36 -13.44 2.07
N PHE A 367 16.57 -13.37 0.76
CA PHE A 367 15.49 -13.41 -0.21
C PHE A 367 15.26 -14.82 -0.75
N THR A 368 13.99 -15.12 -0.97
CA THR A 368 13.55 -16.29 -1.71
C THR A 368 12.86 -15.81 -2.99
N PHE A 369 13.23 -16.37 -4.13
CA PHE A 369 12.62 -16.04 -5.42
C PHE A 369 11.75 -17.19 -5.93
N TYR A 370 10.53 -16.86 -6.37
CA TYR A 370 9.63 -17.82 -7.03
C TYR A 370 9.53 -17.49 -8.52
N VAL A 371 9.93 -18.42 -9.38
CA VAL A 371 10.01 -18.26 -10.83
C VAL A 371 8.85 -19.02 -11.48
N PHE A 372 7.87 -18.29 -12.02
CA PHE A 372 6.70 -18.81 -12.71
C PHE A 372 6.83 -18.60 -14.22
N PRO A 373 7.51 -19.49 -14.97
CA PRO A 373 7.77 -19.27 -16.38
C PRO A 373 6.53 -19.46 -17.25
N VAL A 374 6.41 -18.63 -18.29
CA VAL A 374 5.42 -18.75 -19.36
C VAL A 374 6.15 -18.68 -20.68
N LYS A 375 5.90 -19.64 -21.58
CA LYS A 375 6.63 -19.76 -22.87
C LYS A 375 8.15 -19.71 -22.69
N ASP A 376 8.65 -20.33 -21.62
CA ASP A 376 10.05 -20.36 -21.22
C ASP A 376 10.68 -18.99 -20.90
N GLU A 377 9.87 -18.02 -20.48
CA GLU A 377 10.34 -16.69 -20.05
C GLU A 377 9.72 -16.29 -18.71
N ALA A 378 10.51 -15.60 -17.87
CA ALA A 378 10.00 -14.86 -16.73
C ALA A 378 10.90 -13.67 -16.41
N THR A 379 10.31 -12.64 -15.80
CA THR A 379 11.04 -11.42 -15.40
C THR A 379 10.63 -10.97 -14.02
N GLY A 380 11.55 -10.31 -13.32
CA GLY A 380 11.28 -9.69 -12.04
C GLY A 380 12.27 -8.56 -11.78
N ALA A 381 12.03 -7.85 -10.68
CA ALA A 381 12.98 -6.87 -10.18
C ALA A 381 12.92 -6.79 -8.66
N LEU A 382 13.97 -6.26 -8.06
CA LEU A 382 14.09 -5.99 -6.63
C LEU A 382 14.78 -4.65 -6.44
N TYR A 383 14.08 -3.72 -5.80
CA TYR A 383 14.62 -2.47 -5.31
C TYR A 383 14.92 -2.57 -3.81
N VAL A 384 16.11 -2.12 -3.42
CA VAL A 384 16.53 -2.04 -2.01
C VAL A 384 17.26 -0.73 -1.75
N ASP A 385 17.06 -0.15 -0.57
CA ASP A 385 17.75 1.06 -0.12
C ASP A 385 18.04 1.00 1.39
N GLY A 386 18.64 2.07 1.92
CA GLY A 386 18.97 2.17 3.34
C GLY A 386 17.77 2.40 4.29
N LEU A 387 16.52 2.42 3.79
CA LEU A 387 15.26 2.69 4.50
C LEU A 387 15.13 4.06 5.20
N ASN A 388 16.22 4.69 5.63
CA ASN A 388 16.25 5.95 6.38
C ASN A 388 16.68 7.15 5.53
N SER A 389 17.21 6.94 4.32
CA SER A 389 17.69 8.04 3.48
C SER A 389 16.54 8.88 2.91
N ILE A 390 16.65 10.20 3.05
CA ILE A 390 15.82 11.15 2.31
C ILE A 390 16.35 11.21 0.88
N LYS A 391 15.48 10.98 -0.11
CA LYS A 391 15.83 11.01 -1.55
C LYS A 391 16.93 10.02 -1.95
N PRO A 392 16.73 8.70 -1.70
CA PRO A 392 17.72 7.68 -2.00
C PRO A 392 18.03 7.61 -3.50
N ILE A 393 17.08 7.95 -4.37
CA ILE A 393 17.24 7.85 -5.82
C ILE A 393 18.15 8.95 -6.34
N GLU A 394 17.88 10.20 -5.96
CA GLU A 394 18.68 11.37 -6.32
C GLU A 394 20.10 11.28 -5.75
N ASN A 395 20.24 10.76 -4.53
CA ASN A 395 21.53 10.58 -3.86
C ASN A 395 22.27 9.31 -4.30
N LYS A 396 21.65 8.43 -5.12
CA LYS A 396 22.23 7.16 -5.57
C LYS A 396 22.57 6.21 -4.40
N GLU A 397 21.69 6.19 -3.39
CA GLU A 397 21.79 5.40 -2.16
C GLU A 397 20.81 4.20 -2.20
N TYR A 398 20.86 3.44 -3.29
CA TYR A 398 20.00 2.26 -3.50
C TYR A 398 20.71 1.23 -4.38
N GLU A 399 20.17 0.02 -4.41
CA GLU A 399 20.51 -1.00 -5.41
C GLU A 399 19.25 -1.48 -6.11
N PHE A 400 19.39 -1.74 -7.41
CA PHE A 400 18.29 -2.23 -8.22
C PHE A 400 18.74 -3.45 -9.01
N PHE A 401 18.02 -4.55 -8.84
CA PHE A 401 18.29 -5.82 -9.49
C PHE A 401 17.17 -6.16 -10.46
N GLN A 402 17.54 -6.55 -11.67
CA GLN A 402 16.65 -7.15 -12.66
C GLN A 402 16.92 -8.64 -12.76
N PHE A 403 15.86 -9.43 -12.80
CA PHE A 403 15.92 -10.87 -12.93
C PHE A 403 15.33 -11.28 -14.28
N GLY A 404 16.03 -12.15 -14.99
CA GLY A 404 15.55 -12.77 -16.22
C GLY A 404 15.64 -14.28 -16.13
N TYR A 405 14.60 -14.97 -16.57
CA TYR A 405 14.60 -16.40 -16.79
C TYR A 405 14.39 -16.68 -18.27
N LYS A 406 15.27 -17.50 -18.87
CA LYS A 406 15.14 -17.99 -20.25
C LYS A 406 16.00 -19.23 -20.48
N ASN A 407 15.52 -20.22 -21.22
CA ASN A 407 16.27 -21.44 -21.56
C ASN A 407 16.87 -22.14 -20.33
N CYS A 408 16.08 -22.34 -19.26
CA CYS A 408 16.54 -22.92 -17.99
C CYS A 408 17.74 -22.20 -17.36
N SER A 409 17.82 -20.89 -17.58
CA SER A 409 18.85 -20.05 -17.03
C SER A 409 18.23 -18.85 -16.34
N ILE A 410 18.71 -18.55 -15.14
CA ILE A 410 18.38 -17.34 -14.41
C ILE A 410 19.60 -16.42 -14.46
N GLU A 411 19.35 -15.18 -14.87
CA GLU A 411 20.32 -14.10 -14.90
C GLU A 411 19.90 -13.00 -13.92
N ILE A 412 20.85 -12.53 -13.12
CA ILE A 412 20.67 -11.42 -12.19
C ILE A 412 21.54 -10.26 -12.67
N LYS A 413 20.92 -9.14 -13.02
CA LYS A 413 21.63 -7.92 -13.44
C LYS A 413 21.43 -6.84 -12.40
N LYS A 414 22.51 -6.24 -11.93
CA LYS A 414 22.48 -5.03 -11.12
C LYS A 414 22.52 -3.82 -12.06
N GLU A 415 21.55 -2.92 -11.96
CA GLU A 415 21.64 -1.60 -12.61
C GLU A 415 22.49 -0.66 -11.72
N GLU A 416 23.46 0.05 -12.32
CA GLU A 416 24.29 1.05 -11.62
C GLU A 416 23.49 2.36 -11.44
N PRO A 417 23.46 2.94 -10.22
CA PRO A 417 24.67 3.56 -9.68
C PRO A 417 24.92 3.38 -8.17
N TYR A 418 26.18 3.12 -7.80
CA TYR A 418 26.71 3.23 -6.43
C TYR A 418 27.78 4.34 -6.33
N HIS A 419 27.49 5.38 -5.54
CA HIS A 419 28.53 6.23 -4.95
C HIS A 419 28.09 6.64 -3.53
N GLY A 420 28.53 5.92 -2.49
CA GLY A 420 28.78 6.58 -1.20
C GLY A 420 28.18 6.06 0.11
N ILE A 421 27.49 4.91 0.22
CA ILE A 421 27.10 4.33 1.54
C ILE A 421 27.17 2.79 1.51
N LYS A 422 27.61 2.16 2.62
CA LYS A 422 27.73 0.70 2.91
C LYS A 422 26.95 -0.23 1.96
N SER A 423 27.64 -1.23 1.37
CA SER A 423 27.05 -2.27 0.52
C SER A 423 25.78 -2.86 1.12
N PHE A 424 24.75 -3.05 0.30
CA PHE A 424 23.53 -3.73 0.72
C PHE A 424 23.85 -5.13 1.26
N ASN A 425 23.47 -5.40 2.52
CA ASN A 425 23.72 -6.69 3.17
C ASN A 425 22.54 -7.65 2.95
N GLY A 426 22.34 -8.07 1.69
CA GLY A 426 21.31 -9.04 1.35
C GLY A 426 21.82 -10.21 0.50
N SER A 427 21.23 -11.36 0.76
CA SER A 427 21.58 -12.63 0.14
C SER A 427 20.37 -13.26 -0.54
N VAL A 428 20.64 -14.02 -1.60
CA VAL A 428 19.70 -14.97 -2.17
C VAL A 428 19.84 -16.26 -1.39
N ALA A 429 18.82 -16.62 -0.61
CA ALA A 429 18.79 -17.88 0.13
C ALA A 429 18.38 -19.02 -0.80
N THR A 430 17.20 -18.90 -1.41
CA THR A 430 16.59 -19.99 -2.18
C THR A 430 15.90 -19.47 -3.44
N ILE A 431 15.90 -20.28 -4.49
CA ILE A 431 15.12 -20.05 -5.71
C ILE A 431 14.24 -21.26 -5.97
N HIS A 432 12.95 -21.03 -6.16
CA HIS A 432 11.97 -22.05 -6.57
C HIS A 432 11.57 -21.81 -8.02
N VAL A 433 11.81 -22.79 -8.89
CA VAL A 433 11.45 -22.74 -10.31
C VAL A 433 10.33 -23.73 -10.60
N PHE A 434 9.19 -23.22 -11.07
CA PHE A 434 8.02 -24.02 -11.41
C PHE A 434 8.12 -24.58 -12.83
N LYS A 435 7.36 -25.65 -13.11
CA LYS A 435 7.32 -26.37 -14.41
C LYS A 435 8.62 -27.07 -14.78
N VAL A 436 9.53 -27.32 -13.84
CA VAL A 436 10.77 -28.07 -14.11
C VAL A 436 10.47 -29.56 -14.09
N LYS A 437 10.68 -30.25 -15.22
CA LYS A 437 10.42 -31.69 -15.33
C LYS A 437 11.58 -32.54 -14.81
N GLU A 438 12.80 -32.10 -15.07
CA GLU A 438 14.02 -32.82 -14.71
C GLU A 438 15.17 -31.82 -14.45
N ALA A 439 15.98 -32.08 -13.43
CA ALA A 439 17.19 -31.33 -13.12
C ALA A 439 18.20 -32.28 -12.46
N LYS A 440 19.26 -32.65 -13.18
CA LYS A 440 20.30 -33.58 -12.67
C LYS A 440 21.46 -32.84 -12.03
N ASN A 441 21.83 -31.70 -12.60
CA ASN A 441 22.90 -30.84 -12.14
C ASN A 441 22.42 -29.39 -12.16
N VAL A 442 22.87 -28.59 -11.19
CA VAL A 442 22.62 -27.15 -11.12
C VAL A 442 23.95 -26.44 -10.98
N PHE A 443 24.13 -25.32 -11.69
CA PHE A 443 25.38 -24.57 -11.71
C PHE A 443 25.17 -23.08 -11.44
N ILE A 444 26.20 -22.42 -10.93
CA ILE A 444 26.40 -20.96 -11.01
C ILE A 444 27.68 -20.74 -11.81
N GLY A 445 27.56 -20.32 -13.07
CA GLY A 445 28.70 -20.30 -13.99
C GLY A 445 29.26 -21.71 -14.19
N SER A 446 30.53 -21.93 -13.83
CA SER A 446 31.19 -23.25 -13.86
C SER A 446 31.11 -24.02 -12.54
N GLU A 447 30.57 -23.42 -11.48
CA GLU A 447 30.50 -24.03 -10.17
C GLU A 447 29.26 -24.91 -10.04
N SER A 448 29.44 -26.19 -9.72
CA SER A 448 28.32 -27.11 -9.46
C SER A 448 27.76 -26.91 -8.05
N LEU A 449 26.45 -26.75 -7.93
CA LEU A 449 25.72 -26.69 -6.67
C LEU A 449 25.25 -28.08 -6.26
N THR A 450 25.53 -28.47 -5.01
CA THR A 450 25.08 -29.75 -4.44
C THR A 450 23.77 -29.65 -3.65
N THR A 451 23.32 -28.43 -3.35
CA THR A 451 22.17 -28.17 -2.48
C THR A 451 20.93 -27.75 -3.27
N PHE A 452 20.37 -28.69 -4.05
CA PHE A 452 19.09 -28.50 -4.74
C PHE A 452 18.20 -29.75 -4.61
N SER A 453 16.90 -29.59 -4.85
CA SER A 453 15.94 -30.69 -4.88
C SER A 453 14.84 -30.44 -5.92
N LEU A 454 14.35 -31.50 -6.55
CA LEU A 454 13.21 -31.44 -7.46
C LEU A 454 12.05 -32.22 -6.86
N LYS A 455 10.93 -31.53 -6.59
CA LYS A 455 9.70 -32.16 -6.13
C LYS A 455 8.89 -32.62 -7.34
N SER A 456 8.78 -33.94 -7.55
CA SER A 456 8.13 -34.51 -8.74
C SER A 456 6.60 -34.37 -8.75
N ASP A 457 5.97 -34.24 -7.59
CA ASP A 457 4.53 -34.01 -7.43
C ASP A 457 4.10 -32.61 -7.89
N THR A 458 4.90 -31.59 -7.56
CA THR A 458 4.62 -30.19 -7.92
C THR A 458 5.45 -29.66 -9.10
N ASN A 459 6.46 -30.41 -9.55
CA ASN A 459 7.43 -30.01 -10.58
C ASN A 459 8.12 -28.68 -10.24
N VAL A 460 8.55 -28.56 -8.98
CA VAL A 460 9.24 -27.40 -8.44
C VAL A 460 10.68 -27.78 -8.14
N LEU A 461 11.61 -27.14 -8.86
CA LEU A 461 13.04 -27.19 -8.57
C LEU A 461 13.36 -26.15 -7.49
N THR A 462 13.94 -26.59 -6.38
CA THR A 462 14.39 -25.75 -5.28
C THR A 462 15.91 -25.72 -5.28
N ILE A 463 16.50 -24.53 -5.44
CA ILE A 463 17.95 -24.31 -5.49
C ILE A 463 18.34 -23.47 -4.28
N ASN A 464 19.19 -24.00 -3.39
CA ASN A 464 19.74 -23.23 -2.27
C ASN A 464 21.02 -22.54 -2.72
N ILE A 465 21.01 -21.21 -2.71
CA ILE A 465 22.09 -20.35 -3.20
C ILE A 465 22.95 -19.88 -2.02
N ASN A 466 22.33 -19.32 -0.98
CA ASN A 466 22.98 -18.77 0.23
C ASN A 466 24.19 -17.86 -0.06
N ARG A 467 24.07 -16.98 -1.06
CA ARG A 467 25.11 -16.01 -1.45
C ARG A 467 24.56 -14.60 -1.43
N LYS A 468 25.42 -13.62 -1.19
CA LYS A 468 25.07 -12.23 -1.41
C LYS A 468 24.61 -12.05 -2.85
N ILE A 469 23.56 -11.25 -3.04
CA ILE A 469 23.00 -11.02 -4.38
C ILE A 469 24.02 -10.39 -5.34
N GLU A 470 24.90 -9.53 -4.82
CA GLU A 470 25.99 -8.87 -5.57
C GLU A 470 27.10 -9.82 -6.05
N ASP A 471 27.24 -10.98 -5.40
CA ASP A 471 28.27 -11.98 -5.72
C ASP A 471 27.81 -12.96 -6.81
N ILE A 472 26.52 -12.97 -7.15
CA ILE A 472 25.94 -13.84 -8.19
C ILE A 472 26.04 -13.12 -9.54
N LYS A 473 27.25 -13.13 -10.12
CA LYS A 473 27.56 -12.48 -11.41
C LYS A 473 27.32 -13.39 -12.61
N GLU A 474 27.40 -14.69 -12.39
CA GLU A 474 27.22 -15.71 -13.41
C GLU A 474 25.77 -16.22 -13.43
N LYS A 475 25.39 -16.80 -14.57
CA LYS A 475 24.06 -17.40 -14.73
C LYS A 475 23.90 -18.62 -13.84
N ILE A 476 22.69 -18.77 -13.29
CA ILE A 476 22.27 -20.00 -12.62
C ILE A 476 21.61 -20.87 -13.67
N THR A 477 22.09 -22.10 -13.88
CA THR A 477 21.59 -23.02 -14.91
C THR A 477 21.34 -24.39 -14.33
N TRP A 478 20.49 -25.17 -14.98
CA TRP A 478 20.38 -26.60 -14.70
C TRP A 478 20.33 -27.38 -16.01
N GLU A 479 21.05 -28.49 -16.03
CA GLU A 479 21.19 -29.34 -17.20
C GLU A 479 20.42 -30.65 -17.03
N ASP A 480 19.95 -31.17 -18.17
CA ASP A 480 19.42 -32.51 -18.31
C ASP A 480 20.25 -33.30 -19.34
N GLY A 481 21.52 -33.54 -19.01
CA GLY A 481 22.48 -34.19 -19.91
C GLY A 481 22.64 -33.45 -21.25
N ASP A 482 22.71 -34.18 -22.37
CA ASP A 482 22.85 -33.60 -23.72
C ASP A 482 21.54 -33.01 -24.31
N LYS A 483 20.44 -33.00 -23.55
CA LYS A 483 19.13 -32.56 -24.05
C LYS A 483 18.86 -31.10 -23.69
N LYS A 484 18.23 -30.37 -24.63
CA LYS A 484 17.60 -29.08 -24.32
C LYS A 484 16.66 -29.29 -23.14
N CYS A 485 16.86 -28.49 -22.10
CA CYS A 485 16.18 -28.53 -20.84
C CYS A 485 14.66 -28.80 -20.95
N GLN A 486 14.13 -29.72 -20.14
CA GLN A 486 12.73 -30.17 -20.24
C GLN A 486 11.83 -29.41 -19.27
N MET A 487 10.99 -28.51 -19.81
CA MET A 487 9.94 -27.82 -19.07
C MET A 487 8.57 -28.45 -19.35
N LEU A 488 7.67 -28.41 -18.38
CA LEU A 488 6.27 -28.79 -18.60
C LEU A 488 5.54 -27.71 -19.43
N PRO A 489 4.66 -28.11 -20.37
CA PRO A 489 3.87 -27.19 -21.19
C PRO A 489 3.07 -26.17 -20.37
#